data_AF-A0A535KL93-F1
#
_entry.id   AF-A0A535KL93-F1
#
_cell.length_a   1.000
_cell.length_b   1.000
_cell.length_c   1.000
_cell.angle_alpha   90.00
_cell.angle_beta   90.00
_cell.angle_gamma   90.00
#
_symmetry.space_group_name_H-M   'P 1'
#
loop_
_entity.id
_entity.type
_entity.pdbx_description
1 polymer ?
#
loop_
_entity_poly.entity_id
_entity_poly.type
_entity_poly.pdbx_seq_one_letter_code
_entity_poly.pdbx_strand_id
1 'polypeptide(L)'
;MTIQLEKEYLVALLGLAVGAASGLIAAAVYSRAAPRGIPLGRWDARVTIPLLLAAAGAHLVLIPVVEPTRQLLFGLYFAALIGTVVFAMAGLSIWRLGAALLPAGSIAAYFYFALQVHQADYVGLTVKVIELAAVAAAVVPIARLRRDHARPRVVE
;
A
#
# COMPACT_ATOMS: atom_id res chain seq x y z
N MET A 1 -14.85 -13.47 18.84
CA MET A 1 -14.24 -13.39 17.51
C MET A 1 -13.03 -14.30 17.49
N THR A 2 -13.09 -15.39 16.74
CA THR A 2 -11.97 -16.34 16.58
C THR A 2 -11.20 -15.97 15.32
N ILE A 3 -9.87 -15.87 15.42
CA ILE A 3 -9.02 -15.67 14.24
C ILE A 3 -8.70 -17.05 13.66
N GLN A 4 -9.06 -17.26 12.41
CA GLN A 4 -8.89 -18.56 11.73
C GLN A 4 -7.79 -18.48 10.67
N LEU A 5 -7.30 -19.65 10.24
CA LEU A 5 -6.37 -19.72 9.11
C LEU A 5 -7.13 -20.28 7.91
N GLU A 6 -7.48 -19.40 6.98
CA GLU A 6 -8.12 -19.78 5.73
C GLU A 6 -7.05 -20.17 4.71
N LYS A 7 -6.97 -21.47 4.39
CA LYS A 7 -5.92 -22.00 3.49
C LYS A 7 -5.98 -21.38 2.09
N GLU A 8 -7.19 -21.09 1.62
CA GLU A 8 -7.43 -20.46 0.31
C GLU A 8 -6.79 -19.07 0.23
N TYR A 9 -6.67 -18.36 1.36
CA TYR A 9 -6.09 -17.02 1.39
C TYR A 9 -4.56 -17.02 1.42
N LEU A 10 -3.89 -18.15 1.65
CA LEU A 10 -2.42 -18.23 1.63
C LEU A 10 -1.80 -17.74 0.31
N VAL A 11 -2.56 -17.80 -0.79
CA VAL A 11 -2.15 -17.23 -2.08
C VAL A 11 -1.85 -15.74 -2.01
N ALA A 12 -2.47 -15.00 -1.08
CA ALA A 12 -2.20 -13.59 -0.85
C ALA A 12 -0.74 -13.32 -0.45
N LEU A 13 -0.07 -14.27 0.21
CA LEU A 13 1.35 -14.14 0.56
C LEU A 13 2.24 -14.14 -0.70
N LEU A 14 1.87 -14.92 -1.72
CA LEU A 14 2.52 -14.86 -3.03
C LEU A 14 2.23 -13.52 -3.70
N GLY A 15 0.99 -13.05 -3.62
CA GLY A 15 0.60 -11.73 -4.12
C GLY A 15 1.42 -10.59 -3.48
N LEU A 16 1.62 -10.63 -2.15
CA LEU A 16 2.47 -9.68 -1.43
C LEU A 16 3.91 -9.71 -1.96
N ALA A 17 4.50 -10.90 -2.10
CA ALA A 17 5.88 -11.05 -2.54
C ALA A 17 6.09 -10.58 -4.00
N VAL A 18 5.23 -11.02 -4.91
CA VAL A 18 5.26 -10.64 -6.33
C VAL A 18 5.00 -9.15 -6.50
N GLY A 19 4.04 -8.60 -5.76
CA GLY A 19 3.74 -7.17 -5.76
C GLY A 19 4.91 -6.32 -5.26
N ALA A 20 5.54 -6.70 -4.14
CA ALA A 20 6.72 -6.02 -3.61
C ALA A 20 7.90 -6.04 -4.59
N ALA A 21 8.18 -7.21 -5.17
CA ALA A 21 9.23 -7.36 -6.17
C ALA A 21 8.95 -6.51 -7.40
N SER A 22 7.71 -6.49 -7.89
CA SER A 22 7.28 -5.65 -9.00
C SER A 22 7.47 -4.16 -8.68
N GLY A 23 7.18 -3.73 -7.46
CA GLY A 23 7.40 -2.35 -7.03
C GLY A 23 8.88 -1.96 -6.96
N LEU A 24 9.75 -2.85 -6.50
CA LEU A 24 11.19 -2.63 -6.53
C LEU A 24 11.71 -2.51 -7.96
N ILE A 25 11.25 -3.39 -8.86
CA ILE A 25 11.61 -3.35 -10.28
C ILE A 25 11.11 -2.04 -10.91
N ALA A 26 9.84 -1.69 -10.70
CA ALA A 26 9.26 -0.48 -11.28
C ALA A 26 9.97 0.79 -10.79
N ALA A 27 10.30 0.87 -9.50
CA ALA A 27 11.08 1.97 -8.94
C ALA A 27 12.51 2.03 -9.50
N ALA A 28 13.17 0.88 -9.70
CA ALA A 28 14.49 0.80 -10.30
C ALA A 28 14.49 1.24 -11.77
N VAL A 29 13.50 0.79 -12.55
CA VAL A 29 13.30 1.21 -13.95
C VAL A 29 13.03 2.70 -14.03
N TYR A 30 12.10 3.21 -13.21
CA TYR A 30 11.80 4.64 -13.14
C TYR A 30 13.05 5.46 -12.81
N SER A 31 13.84 5.05 -11.81
CA SER A 31 15.05 5.77 -11.42
C SER A 31 16.09 5.86 -12.55
N ARG A 32 16.10 4.91 -13.49
CA ARG A 32 16.98 4.93 -14.67
C ARG A 32 16.41 5.76 -15.82
N ALA A 33 15.09 5.75 -15.98
CA ALA A 33 14.38 6.40 -17.09
C ALA A 33 13.85 7.81 -16.75
N ALA A 34 13.96 8.23 -15.49
CA ALA A 34 13.29 9.43 -14.99
C ALA A 34 13.57 10.65 -15.89
N PRO A 35 12.53 11.29 -16.43
CA PRO A 35 12.67 12.57 -17.12
C PRO A 35 13.37 13.56 -16.19
N ARG A 36 14.36 14.31 -16.71
CA ARG A 36 15.08 15.33 -15.94
C ARG A 36 14.07 16.23 -15.21
N GLY A 37 14.04 16.17 -13.88
CA GLY A 37 13.27 17.09 -13.05
C GLY A 37 12.11 16.51 -12.23
N ILE A 38 11.74 15.23 -12.37
CA ILE A 38 10.70 14.60 -11.52
C ILE A 38 11.30 13.47 -10.68
N PRO A 39 11.99 13.79 -9.56
CA PRO A 39 12.57 12.76 -8.72
C PRO A 39 11.52 12.14 -7.80
N LEU A 40 11.32 10.81 -7.92
CA LEU A 40 10.69 10.04 -6.85
C LEU A 40 11.66 9.99 -5.66
N GLY A 41 11.19 10.33 -4.45
CA GLY A 41 12.03 10.31 -3.26
C GLY A 41 12.63 8.91 -3.03
N ARG A 42 13.90 8.82 -2.59
CA ARG A 42 14.57 7.52 -2.33
C ARG A 42 13.78 6.62 -1.38
N TRP A 43 13.13 7.21 -0.37
CA TRP A 43 12.25 6.49 0.56
C TRP A 43 11.03 5.92 -0.15
N ASP A 44 10.37 6.73 -0.98
CA ASP A 44 9.17 6.30 -1.71
C ASP A 44 9.50 5.20 -2.71
N ALA A 45 10.62 5.33 -3.43
CA ALA A 45 11.11 4.32 -4.38
C ALA A 45 11.41 2.96 -3.73
N ARG A 46 12.00 2.97 -2.53
CA ARG A 46 12.49 1.75 -1.87
C ARG A 46 11.50 1.12 -0.90
N VAL A 47 10.53 1.90 -0.42
CA VAL A 47 9.63 1.49 0.67
C VAL A 47 8.17 1.68 0.25
N THR A 48 7.75 2.92 0.01
CA THR A 48 6.33 3.23 -0.22
C THR A 48 5.76 2.51 -1.45
N ILE A 49 6.43 2.60 -2.61
CA ILE A 49 5.95 1.97 -3.85
C ILE A 49 5.94 0.42 -3.75
N PRO A 50 7.00 -0.25 -3.27
CA PRO A 50 6.95 -1.69 -3.02
C PRO A 50 5.82 -2.12 -2.09
N LEU A 51 5.56 -1.39 -1.01
CA LEU A 51 4.48 -1.73 -0.08
C LEU A 51 3.08 -1.56 -0.71
N LEU A 52 2.86 -0.49 -1.49
CA LEU A 52 1.61 -0.29 -2.22
C LEU A 52 1.39 -1.40 -3.25
N LEU A 53 2.42 -1.78 -4.00
CA LEU A 53 2.29 -2.87 -4.98
C LEU A 53 2.19 -4.25 -4.33
N ALA A 54 2.80 -4.47 -3.16
CA ALA A 54 2.56 -5.67 -2.36
C ALA A 54 1.08 -5.80 -1.99
N ALA A 55 0.50 -4.73 -1.42
CA ALA A 55 -0.92 -4.70 -1.08
C ALA A 55 -1.80 -4.93 -2.33
N ALA A 56 -1.48 -4.27 -3.45
CA ALA A 56 -2.19 -4.46 -4.71
C ALA A 56 -2.13 -5.93 -5.18
N GLY A 57 -0.94 -6.52 -5.18
CA GLY A 57 -0.72 -7.92 -5.56
C GLY A 57 -1.50 -8.90 -4.70
N ALA A 58 -1.54 -8.69 -3.37
CA ALA A 58 -2.33 -9.50 -2.47
C ALA A 58 -3.83 -9.47 -2.79
N HIS A 59 -4.39 -8.29 -3.08
CA HIS A 59 -5.81 -8.18 -3.40
C HIS A 59 -6.14 -8.75 -4.77
N LEU A 60 -5.24 -8.60 -5.76
CA LEU A 60 -5.40 -9.17 -7.09
C LEU A 60 -5.53 -10.70 -7.05
N VAL A 61 -4.62 -11.37 -6.34
CA VAL A 61 -4.61 -12.84 -6.28
C VAL A 61 -5.73 -13.42 -5.42
N LEU A 62 -6.35 -12.60 -4.57
CA LEU A 62 -7.50 -13.00 -3.77
C LEU A 62 -8.84 -12.93 -4.53
N ILE A 63 -8.91 -12.22 -5.67
CA ILE A 63 -10.13 -12.10 -6.49
C ILE A 63 -10.80 -13.46 -6.77
N PRO A 64 -10.10 -14.52 -7.24
CA PRO A 64 -10.77 -15.77 -7.57
C PRO A 64 -11.28 -16.59 -6.36
N VAL A 65 -10.87 -16.24 -5.14
CA VAL A 65 -11.15 -17.04 -3.91
C VAL A 65 -12.08 -16.33 -2.92
N VAL A 66 -12.60 -15.15 -3.26
CA VAL A 66 -13.55 -14.41 -2.41
C VAL A 66 -14.93 -14.32 -3.06
N GLU A 67 -15.94 -13.99 -2.27
CA GLU A 67 -17.32 -13.86 -2.76
C GLU A 67 -17.47 -12.71 -3.76
N PRO A 68 -18.41 -12.77 -4.73
CA PRO A 68 -18.50 -11.81 -5.84
C PRO A 68 -18.49 -10.32 -5.44
N THR A 69 -19.17 -9.98 -4.34
CA THR A 69 -19.17 -8.61 -3.81
C THR A 69 -17.76 -8.15 -3.41
N ARG A 70 -16.96 -9.04 -2.78
CA ARG A 70 -15.57 -8.74 -2.41
C ARG A 70 -14.65 -8.73 -3.63
N GLN A 71 -14.94 -9.52 -4.67
CA GLN A 71 -14.16 -9.51 -5.92
C GLN A 71 -14.14 -8.11 -6.55
N LEU A 72 -15.31 -7.46 -6.63
CA LEU A 72 -15.42 -6.11 -7.15
C LEU A 72 -14.63 -5.11 -6.30
N LEU A 73 -14.78 -5.17 -4.97
CA LEU A 73 -14.06 -4.28 -4.06
C LEU A 73 -12.54 -4.46 -4.15
N PHE A 74 -12.07 -5.71 -4.25
CA PHE A 74 -10.65 -6.03 -4.39
C PHE A 74 -10.11 -5.57 -5.74
N GLY A 75 -10.86 -5.75 -6.82
CA GLY A 75 -10.50 -5.24 -8.15
C GLY A 75 -10.42 -3.72 -8.21
N LEU A 76 -11.40 -3.01 -7.63
CA LEU A 76 -11.40 -1.55 -7.53
C LEU A 76 -10.23 -1.04 -6.67
N TYR A 77 -9.98 -1.70 -5.54
CA TYR A 77 -8.87 -1.36 -4.66
C TYR A 77 -7.51 -1.57 -5.34
N PHE A 78 -7.33 -2.72 -6.01
CA PHE A 78 -6.16 -3.00 -6.85
C PHE A 78 -5.94 -1.89 -7.87
N ALA A 79 -6.96 -1.57 -8.68
CA ALA A 79 -6.88 -0.53 -9.69
C ALA A 79 -6.53 0.84 -9.10
N ALA A 80 -7.10 1.19 -7.95
CA ALA A 80 -6.82 2.44 -7.25
C ALA A 80 -5.37 2.52 -6.72
N LEU A 81 -4.82 1.41 -6.22
CA LEU A 81 -3.41 1.35 -5.80
C LEU A 81 -2.45 1.45 -7.00
N ILE A 82 -2.75 0.79 -8.12
CA ILE A 82 -1.97 0.94 -9.35
C ILE A 82 -2.03 2.39 -9.83
N GLY A 83 -3.21 2.99 -9.89
CA GLY A 83 -3.38 4.40 -10.25
C GLY A 83 -2.58 5.34 -9.34
N THR A 84 -2.56 5.05 -8.04
CA THR A 84 -1.75 5.81 -7.06
C THR A 84 -0.25 5.73 -7.40
N VAL A 85 0.26 4.55 -7.73
CA VAL A 85 1.67 4.36 -8.12
C VAL A 85 1.98 5.07 -9.44
N VAL A 86 1.07 5.00 -10.42
CA VAL A 86 1.21 5.73 -11.69
C VAL A 86 1.26 7.24 -11.45
N PHE A 87 0.39 7.78 -10.60
CA PHE A 87 0.41 9.20 -10.22
C PHE A 87 1.71 9.60 -9.52
N ALA A 88 2.25 8.71 -8.67
CA ALA A 88 3.54 8.93 -8.04
C ALA A 88 4.67 9.05 -9.08
N MET A 89 4.70 8.14 -10.06
CA MET A 89 5.68 8.17 -11.16
C MET A 89 5.47 9.36 -12.11
N ALA A 90 4.24 9.83 -12.27
CA ALA A 90 3.93 11.05 -13.02
C ALA A 90 4.25 12.35 -12.26
N GLY A 91 4.69 12.27 -10.99
CA GLY A 91 5.01 13.45 -10.18
C GLY A 91 3.80 14.19 -9.60
N LEU A 92 2.62 13.58 -9.61
CA LEU A 92 1.37 14.21 -9.16
C LEU A 92 1.21 14.08 -7.64
N SER A 93 1.46 15.14 -6.88
CA SER A 93 1.50 15.14 -5.40
C SER A 93 0.28 14.51 -4.70
N ILE A 94 -0.90 14.51 -5.35
CA ILE A 94 -2.14 13.86 -4.87
C ILE A 94 -1.95 12.36 -4.57
N TRP A 95 -0.96 11.71 -5.19
CA TRP A 95 -0.67 10.28 -4.98
C TRP A 95 -0.46 9.93 -3.50
N ARG A 96 0.11 10.84 -2.69
CA ARG A 96 0.31 10.58 -1.26
C ARG A 96 -1.00 10.42 -0.50
N LEU A 97 -2.03 11.17 -0.90
CA LEU A 97 -3.35 11.06 -0.31
C LEU A 97 -3.95 9.69 -0.63
N GLY A 98 -3.83 9.24 -1.88
CA GLY A 98 -4.24 7.89 -2.29
C GLY A 98 -3.49 6.80 -1.52
N ALA A 99 -2.17 6.94 -1.39
CA ALA A 99 -1.30 6.00 -0.69
C ALA A 99 -1.61 5.86 0.81
N ALA A 100 -2.22 6.88 1.42
CA ALA A 100 -2.62 6.85 2.82
C ALA A 100 -4.10 6.44 2.98
N LEU A 101 -5.01 7.09 2.25
CA LEU A 101 -6.46 6.90 2.45
C LEU A 101 -6.96 5.56 1.91
N LEU A 102 -6.44 5.08 0.78
CA LEU A 102 -6.91 3.82 0.22
C LEU A 102 -6.57 2.66 1.17
N PRO A 103 -5.31 2.47 1.63
CA PRO A 103 -5.02 1.40 2.58
C PRO A 103 -5.70 1.61 3.94
N ALA A 104 -5.82 2.85 4.44
CA ALA A 104 -6.58 3.10 5.67
C ALA A 104 -8.06 2.69 5.55
N GLY A 105 -8.70 2.99 4.41
CA GLY A 105 -10.06 2.56 4.12
C GLY A 105 -10.19 1.04 4.01
N SER A 106 -9.22 0.39 3.38
CA SER A 106 -9.14 -1.08 3.27
C SER A 106 -9.01 -1.76 4.65
N ILE A 107 -8.19 -1.19 5.54
CA ILE A 107 -8.07 -1.64 6.94
C ILE A 107 -9.39 -1.47 7.69
N ALA A 108 -10.02 -0.30 7.60
CA ALA A 108 -11.29 -0.03 8.26
C ALA A 108 -12.39 -0.98 7.76
N ALA A 109 -12.46 -1.21 6.45
CA ALA A 109 -13.39 -2.15 5.85
C ALA A 109 -13.15 -3.59 6.35
N TYR A 110 -11.90 -4.02 6.43
CA TYR A 110 -11.54 -5.34 6.97
C TYR A 110 -12.07 -5.54 8.38
N PHE A 111 -11.79 -4.59 9.29
CA PHE A 111 -12.27 -4.68 10.67
C PHE A 111 -13.80 -4.59 10.77
N TYR A 112 -14.45 -3.76 9.93
CA TYR A 112 -15.90 -3.71 9.86
C TYR A 112 -16.49 -5.09 9.53
N PHE A 113 -15.99 -5.76 8.49
CA PHE A 113 -16.48 -7.10 8.12
C PHE A 113 -16.10 -8.16 9.15
N ALA A 114 -14.88 -8.10 9.71
CA ALA A 114 -14.43 -9.07 10.70
C ALA A 114 -15.26 -9.02 12.00
N LEU A 115 -15.68 -7.82 12.41
CA LEU A 115 -16.51 -7.61 13.59
C LEU A 115 -17.97 -8.06 13.36
N GLN A 116 -18.54 -7.74 12.19
CA GLN A 116 -19.93 -8.07 11.86
C GLN A 116 -20.13 -9.56 11.52
N VAL A 117 -19.13 -10.21 10.91
CA VAL A 117 -19.25 -11.57 10.35
C VAL A 117 -18.39 -12.60 11.10
N HIS A 118 -17.67 -12.19 12.15
CA HIS A 118 -16.80 -13.03 12.99
C HIS A 118 -15.70 -13.81 12.26
N GLN A 119 -15.27 -13.36 11.08
CA GLN A 119 -14.28 -14.05 10.22
C GLN A 119 -13.00 -13.22 10.05
N ALA A 120 -12.28 -12.93 11.14
CA ALA A 120 -10.89 -12.51 10.97
C ALA A 120 -10.03 -13.74 10.66
N ASP A 121 -9.03 -13.50 9.84
CA ASP A 121 -8.08 -14.50 9.41
C ASP A 121 -6.64 -13.97 9.50
N TYR A 122 -5.68 -14.86 9.75
CA TYR A 122 -4.28 -14.47 9.90
C TYR A 122 -3.68 -13.87 8.62
N VAL A 123 -4.15 -14.28 7.45
CA VAL A 123 -3.60 -13.80 6.18
C VAL A 123 -4.10 -12.40 5.88
N GLY A 124 -5.40 -12.15 6.07
CA GLY A 124 -6.01 -10.83 6.00
C GLY A 124 -5.33 -9.86 6.96
N LEU A 125 -5.13 -10.25 8.23
CA LEU A 125 -4.38 -9.44 9.20
C LEU A 125 -2.95 -9.14 8.71
N THR A 126 -2.25 -10.11 8.13
CA THR A 126 -0.92 -9.90 7.55
C THR A 126 -0.94 -8.86 6.44
N VAL A 127 -1.92 -8.95 5.53
CA VAL A 127 -2.12 -7.94 4.48
C VAL A 127 -2.39 -6.56 5.09
N LYS A 128 -3.17 -6.47 6.18
CA LYS A 128 -3.45 -5.20 6.88
C LYS A 128 -2.24 -4.61 7.58
N VAL A 129 -1.31 -5.43 8.07
CA VAL A 129 -0.01 -4.94 8.57
C VAL A 129 0.81 -4.29 7.44
N ILE A 130 0.81 -4.90 6.24
CA ILE A 130 1.51 -4.33 5.08
C ILE A 130 0.85 -3.03 4.61
N GLU A 131 -0.48 -2.99 4.56
CA GLU A 131 -1.22 -1.76 4.27
C GLU A 131 -0.92 -0.65 5.28
N LEU A 132 -0.88 -0.97 6.58
CA LEU A 132 -0.54 -0.02 7.63
C LEU A 132 0.90 0.49 7.49
N ALA A 133 1.84 -0.39 7.14
CA ALA A 133 3.21 0.00 6.82
C ALA A 133 3.26 0.94 5.60
N ALA A 134 2.43 0.70 4.58
CA ALA A 134 2.32 1.59 3.42
C ALA A 134 1.80 2.97 3.81
N VAL A 135 0.77 3.05 4.67
CA VAL A 135 0.26 4.33 5.22
C VAL A 135 1.37 5.06 5.96
N ALA A 136 2.06 4.38 6.87
CA ALA A 136 3.16 4.97 7.64
C ALA A 136 4.26 5.47 6.70
N ALA A 137 4.66 4.66 5.71
CA ALA A 137 5.68 5.04 4.73
C ALA A 137 5.29 6.27 3.90
N ALA A 138 4.02 6.41 3.53
CA ALA A 138 3.51 7.57 2.80
C ALA A 138 3.50 8.86 3.62
N VAL A 139 3.25 8.76 4.93
CA VAL A 139 3.11 9.91 5.85
C VAL A 139 4.44 10.35 6.46
N VAL A 140 5.38 9.43 6.72
CA VAL A 140 6.67 9.73 7.38
C VAL A 140 7.44 10.90 6.75
N PRO A 141 7.58 11.01 5.41
CA PRO A 141 8.28 12.14 4.80
C PRO A 141 7.65 13.50 5.13
N ILE A 142 6.32 13.57 5.19
CA ILE A 142 5.56 14.79 5.53
C ILE A 142 5.78 15.16 7.00
N ALA A 143 5.75 14.17 7.89
CA ALA A 143 5.97 14.38 9.32
C ALA A 143 7.40 14.86 9.63
N ARG A 144 8.40 14.35 8.90
CA ARG A 144 9.81 14.78 9.05
C ARG A 144 10.02 16.23 8.59
N LEU A 145 9.47 16.59 7.42
CA LEU A 145 9.51 17.97 6.92
C LEU A 145 8.96 18.98 7.94
N ARG A 146 7.86 18.65 8.62
CA ARG A 146 7.28 19.50 9.68
C ARG A 146 8.18 19.64 10.92
N ARG A 147 8.90 18.58 11.32
CA ARG A 147 9.81 18.63 12.47
C ARG A 147 11.03 19.51 12.20
N ASP A 148 11.56 19.47 10.99
CA ASP A 148 12.75 20.24 10.63
C ASP A 148 12.45 21.75 10.54
N HIS A 149 11.23 22.14 10.15
CA HIS A 149 10.78 23.54 10.18
C HIS A 149 10.45 24.03 11.59
N ALA A 150 10.14 23.13 12.53
CA ALA A 150 9.79 23.47 13.91
C ALA A 150 11.00 23.57 14.84
N ARG A 151 12.21 23.18 14.40
CA ARG A 151 13.45 23.40 15.16
C ARG A 151 13.96 24.83 14.88
N PRO A 152 14.09 25.70 15.90
CA PRO A 152 14.77 26.97 15.71
C PRO A 152 16.19 26.71 15.21
N ARG A 153 16.62 27.40 14.15
CA ARG A 153 18.05 27.48 13.83
C ARG A 153 18.72 28.18 15.00
N VAL A 154 19.43 27.43 15.83
CA VAL A 154 20.39 28.01 16.77
C VAL A 154 21.48 28.60 15.88
N VAL A 155 21.47 29.93 15.76
CA VAL A 155 22.57 30.68 15.17
C VAL A 155 23.59 30.81 16.30
N GLU A 156 24.72 30.10 16.16
CA GLU A 156 25.93 30.37 16.95
C GLU A 156 26.57 31.69 16.52
#